data_AF-A0ABD4ADK0-F1
#
_entry.id   AF-A0ABD4ADK0-F1
#
_cell.length_a   1.000
_cell.length_b   1.000
_cell.length_c   1.000
_cell.angle_alpha   90.00
_cell.angle_beta   90.00
_cell.angle_gamma   90.00
#
_symmetry.space_group_name_H-M   'P 1'
#
loop_
_entity.id
_entity.type
_entity.pdbx_description
1 polymer ?
#
loop_
_entity_poly.entity_id
_entity_poly.type
_entity_poly.pdbx_seq_one_letter_code
_entity_poly.pdbx_strand_id
1 'polypeptide(L)' 'MGRNRDWTEEEVRYLEDRWGSVNVKGIAKGLDCSIYAVKSKATQLGLGDPRTYYDGITVRQLSLVYYSTVDSKV' A
#
# COMPACT_ATOMS: atom_id res chain seq x y z
N MET A 1 -6.33 0.23 -27.01
CA MET A 1 -7.14 -0.43 -25.96
C MET A 1 -6.23 -1.36 -25.18
N GLY A 2 -6.00 -1.07 -23.90
CA GLY A 2 -5.08 -1.84 -23.05
C GLY A 2 -5.65 -3.22 -22.75
N ARG A 3 -4.83 -4.26 -22.91
CA ARG A 3 -5.20 -5.65 -22.61
C ARG A 3 -5.60 -5.74 -21.13
N ASN A 4 -6.85 -6.13 -20.86
CA ASN A 4 -7.22 -6.58 -19.53
C ASN A 4 -6.34 -7.79 -19.24
N ARG A 5 -5.49 -7.68 -18.22
CA ARG A 5 -4.84 -8.85 -17.64
C ARG A 5 -5.95 -9.66 -16.96
N ASP A 6 -5.99 -10.96 -17.23
CA ASP A 6 -6.82 -11.88 -16.46
C ASP A 6 -6.28 -11.91 -15.03
N TRP A 7 -7.07 -11.39 -14.09
CA TRP A 7 -6.76 -11.47 -12.67
C TRP A 7 -7.33 -12.76 -12.14
N THR A 8 -6.48 -13.64 -11.65
CA THR A 8 -6.91 -14.82 -10.91
C THR A 8 -7.43 -14.42 -9.53
N GLU A 9 -8.32 -15.22 -8.95
CA GLU A 9 -8.86 -14.99 -7.60
C GLU A 9 -7.75 -14.93 -6.54
N GLU A 10 -6.68 -15.69 -6.73
CA GLU A 10 -5.48 -15.67 -5.87
C GLU A 10 -4.77 -14.32 -5.92
N GLU A 11 -4.60 -13.74 -7.11
CA GLU A 11 -3.99 -12.42 -7.28
C GLU A 11 -4.87 -11.31 -6.69
N VAL A 12 -6.20 -11.44 -6.81
CA VAL A 12 -7.17 -10.50 -6.22
C VAL A 12 -7.08 -10.56 -4.69
N ARG A 13 -7.10 -11.76 -4.09
CA ARG A 13 -6.93 -11.94 -2.65
C ARG A 13 -5.61 -11.38 -2.14
N TYR A 14 -4.52 -11.65 -2.86
CA TYR A 14 -3.20 -11.13 -2.51
C TYR A 14 -3.17 -9.60 -2.56
N LEU A 15 -3.82 -9.01 -3.57
CA LEU A 15 -3.93 -7.57 -3.70
C LEU A 15 -4.74 -6.95 -2.56
N GLU A 16 -5.86 -7.57 -2.14
CA GLU A 16 -6.67 -7.13 -1.01
C GLU A 16 -5.95 -7.26 0.34
N ASP A 17 -5.33 -8.41 0.61
CA ASP A 17 -4.58 -8.69 1.85
C ASP A 17 -3.41 -7.71 2.04
N ARG A 18 -2.68 -7.44 0.95
CA ARG A 18 -1.50 -6.57 0.98
C ARG A 18 -1.83 -5.11 0.71
N TRP A 19 -3.07 -4.78 0.34
CA TRP A 19 -3.47 -3.41 0.02
C TRP A 19 -3.16 -2.54 1.23
N GLY A 20 -2.35 -1.49 1.04
CA GLY A 20 -1.98 -0.53 2.06
C GLY A 20 -1.06 -1.01 3.21
N SER A 21 -0.95 -2.31 3.46
CA SER A 21 0.18 -2.86 4.24
C SER A 21 1.50 -2.77 3.46
N VAL A 22 1.44 -2.93 2.14
CA VAL A 22 2.60 -2.90 1.25
C VAL A 22 2.45 -1.83 0.18
N ASN A 23 3.55 -1.13 -0.12
CA ASN A 23 3.66 -0.23 -1.25
C ASN A 23 3.15 -0.89 -2.56
N VAL A 24 2.34 -0.17 -3.33
CA VAL A 24 1.84 -0.57 -4.66
C VAL A 24 2.95 -1.10 -5.57
N LYS A 25 4.18 -0.56 -5.51
CA LYS A 25 5.35 -1.10 -6.24
C LYS A 25 5.76 -2.51 -5.79
N GLY A 26 5.67 -2.80 -4.50
CA GLY A 26 5.98 -4.12 -3.95
C GLY A 26 4.93 -5.16 -4.36
N ILE A 27 3.65 -4.77 -4.33
CA ILE A 27 2.54 -5.60 -4.81
C ILE A 27 2.69 -5.85 -6.31
N ALA A 28 2.96 -4.79 -7.10
CA ALA A 28 3.23 -4.87 -8.53
C ALA A 28 4.39 -5.83 -8.87
N LYS A 29 5.47 -5.81 -8.07
CA LYS A 29 6.62 -6.71 -8.24
C LYS A 29 6.28 -8.17 -7.88
N GLY A 30 5.48 -8.39 -6.84
CA GLY A 30 5.04 -9.74 -6.45
C GLY A 30 4.08 -10.38 -7.45
N LEU A 31 3.25 -9.56 -8.10
CA LEU A 31 2.30 -9.98 -9.12
C LEU A 31 2.87 -9.89 -10.55
N ASP A 32 4.14 -9.50 -10.73
CA ASP A 32 4.74 -9.22 -12.04
C ASP A 32 3.83 -8.37 -12.97
N CYS A 33 3.24 -7.30 -12.43
CA CYS A 33 2.34 -6.41 -13.17
C CYS A 33 2.75 -4.95 -13.04
N SER A 34 2.24 -4.12 -13.93
CA SER A 34 2.45 -2.67 -13.85
C SER A 34 1.72 -2.07 -12.65
N ILE A 35 2.35 -1.12 -11.98
CA ILE A 35 1.77 -0.31 -10.89
C ILE A 35 0.41 0.27 -11.31
N TYR A 36 0.27 0.66 -12.57
CA TYR A 36 -0.98 1.17 -13.12
C TYR A 36 -2.09 0.12 -13.16
N ALA A 37 -1.77 -1.14 -13.49
CA ALA A 37 -2.72 -2.24 -13.50
C ALA A 37 -3.21 -2.55 -12.08
N VAL A 38 -2.30 -2.57 -11.10
CA VAL A 38 -2.62 -2.71 -9.67
C VAL A 38 -3.57 -1.61 -9.20
N LYS A 39 -3.27 -0.35 -9.52
CA LYS A 39 -4.14 0.79 -9.19
C LYS A 39 -5.52 0.68 -9.84
N SER A 40 -5.56 0.39 -11.14
CA SER A 40 -6.81 0.25 -11.89
C SER A 40 -7.69 -0.86 -11.30
N LYS A 41 -7.09 -2.00 -10.95
CA LYS A 41 -7.79 -3.12 -10.32
C LYS A 41 -8.29 -2.77 -8.93
N ALA A 42 -7.47 -2.10 -8.12
CA ALA A 42 -7.89 -1.67 -6.79
C ALA A 42 -9.02 -0.64 -6.83
N THR A 43 -9.02 0.25 -7.82
CA THR A 43 -10.14 1.16 -8.08
C THR A 43 -11.40 0.39 -8.49
N GLN A 44 -11.29 -0.65 -9.33
CA GLN A 44 -12.42 -1.54 -9.64
C GLN A 44 -12.95 -2.29 -8.41
N LEU A 45 -12.06 -2.67 -7.49
CA LEU A 45 -12.41 -3.35 -6.24
C LEU A 45 -12.92 -2.38 -5.15
N GLY A 46 -12.86 -1.07 -5.38
CA GLY A 46 -13.28 -0.07 -4.39
C GLY A 46 -12.31 0.13 -3.22
N LEU A 47 -11.06 -0.34 -3.34
CA LEU A 47 -10.05 -0.33 -2.27
C LEU A 47 -9.47 1.07 -1.93
N GLY A 48 -9.99 2.14 -2.55
CA GLY A 48 -9.67 3.53 -2.19
C GLY A 48 -8.19 3.93 -2.35
N ASP A 49 -7.79 5.01 -1.69
CA ASP A 49 -6.43 5.56 -1.78
C ASP A 49 -5.43 4.74 -0.93
N PRO A 50 -4.35 4.20 -1.52
CA PRO A 50 -3.35 3.43 -0.79
C PRO A 50 -2.49 4.30 0.16
N ARG A 51 -2.73 5.61 0.21
CA ARG A 51 -2.05 6.55 1.10
C ARG A 51 -2.69 6.65 2.47
N THR A 52 -4.00 6.39 2.56
CA THR A 52 -4.76 6.39 3.83
C THR A 52 -4.80 5.02 4.48
N TYR A 53 -4.58 3.96 3.71
CA TYR A 53 -4.44 2.61 4.22
C TYR A 53 -2.96 2.36 4.56
N TYR A 54 -2.45 2.96 5.62
CA TYR A 54 -1.18 2.58 6.23
C TYR A 54 -1.50 2.20 7.67
N ASP A 55 -1.51 0.89 7.98
CA ASP A 55 -1.62 0.37 9.34
C ASP A 55 -0.27 0.48 10.07
N GLY A 56 0.41 1.62 9.93
CA GLY A 56 1.80 1.75 10.37
C GLY A 56 2.24 3.20 10.53
N ILE A 57 3.09 3.42 11.54
CA ILE A 57 3.68 4.72 11.84
C ILE A 57 5.00 4.86 11.06
N THR A 58 5.21 5.99 10.39
CA THR A 58 6.49 6.23 9.70
C THR A 58 7.63 6.45 10.70
N VAL A 59 8.86 6.08 10.32
CA VAL A 59 10.07 6.35 11.14
C VAL A 59 10.19 7.84 11.49
N ARG A 60 9.72 8.73 10.61
CA ARG A 60 9.64 10.17 10.88
C ARG A 60 8.69 10.51 12.03
N GLN A 61 7.51 9.88 12.09
CA GLN A 61 6.56 10.10 13.18
C GLN A 61 7.11 9.57 14.52
N LEU A 62 7.78 8.42 14.51
CA LEU A 62 8.47 7.89 15.69
C LEU A 62 9.58 8.83 16.18
N SER A 63 10.39 9.33 15.25
CA SER A 63 11.47 10.26 15.53
C SER A 63 10.95 11.53 16.21
N LEU A 64 9.85 12.10 15.73
CA LEU A 64 9.23 13.29 16.33
C LEU A 64 8.76 13.07 17.77
N VAL A 65 8.14 11.92 18.07
CA VAL A 65 7.68 11.59 19.43
C VAL A 65 8.86 11.40 20.38
N TYR A 66 9.93 10.75 19.91
CA TYR A 66 11.14 10.57 20.71
C TYR A 66 11.73 11.92 21.11
N TYR A 67 11.98 12.82 20.15
CA TYR A 67 12.56 14.14 20.43
C TYR A 67 11.68 14.99 21.37
N SER A 68 10.36 14.95 21.22
CA SER A 68 9.44 15.65 22.14
C SER A 68 9.49 15.13 23.58
N THR A 69 9.77 13.83 23.75
CA THR A 69 9.80 13.19 25.08
C THR A 69 11.11 13.45 25.82
N VAL A 70 12.25 13.52 25.10
CA VAL A 70 13.54 13.89 25.71
C VAL A 70 13.62 15.38 26.06
N ASP A 71 12.96 16.25 25.28
CA ASP A 71 12.91 17.69 25.54
C ASP A 71 12.02 18.04 26.75
N SER A 72 10.93 17.30 26.98
CA SER A 72 10.03 17.50 28.14
C SER A 72 10.59 17.02 29.49
N LYS A 73 11.82 16.50 29.51
CA LYS A 73 12.49 15.96 30.72
C LYS A 73 13.68 16.83 31.19
N VAL A 74 13.87 18.01 30.60
CA VAL A 74 14.83 19.05 31.02
C VAL A 74 14.12 20.17 31.76
#